data_AF-A0A8K0G0C1-F1
#
_entry.id   AF-A0A8K0G0C1-F1
#
_cell.length_a   1.000
_cell.length_b   1.000
_cell.length_c   1.000
_cell.angle_alpha   90.00
_cell.angle_beta   90.00
_cell.angle_gamma   90.00
#
_symmetry.space_group_name_H-M   'P 1'
#
loop_
_entity.id
_entity.type
_entity.pdbx_description
1 polymer ?
#
loop_
_entity_poly.entity_id
_entity_poly.type
_entity_poly.pdbx_seq_one_letter_code
_entity_poly.pdbx_strand_id
1 'polypeptide(L)'
;NNETRLTSINQHWSESIKSLKKQAAEMLQQSYSKYSNVEIGQNVLVKIPDVDRGRLAPRNILAVVLSEREELYQLGTSTGVLEKLYARNELQTSQTDTPIDNKSSLRTLAEVQVCTKPIKM
;
A
#
# COMPACT_ATOMS: atom_id res chain seq x y z
N ASN A 1 -26.34 -27.10 38.91
CA ASN A 1 -26.86 -25.71 38.92
C ASN A 1 -26.70 -25.14 37.51
N ASN A 2 -27.80 -24.86 36.80
CA ASN A 2 -27.79 -24.46 35.39
C ASN A 2 -27.44 -22.98 35.23
N GLU A 3 -27.90 -22.15 36.17
CA GLU A 3 -27.71 -20.70 36.14
C GLU A 3 -26.24 -20.31 36.20
N THR A 4 -25.47 -20.94 37.10
CA THR A 4 -24.01 -20.72 37.21
C THR A 4 -23.27 -21.09 35.92
N ARG A 5 -23.78 -22.06 35.16
CA ARG A 5 -23.17 -22.45 33.88
C ARG A 5 -23.40 -21.38 32.81
N LEU A 6 -24.62 -20.84 32.75
CA LEU A 6 -24.99 -19.77 31.82
C LEU A 6 -24.23 -18.48 32.10
N THR A 7 -24.04 -18.11 33.38
CA THR A 7 -23.25 -16.93 33.75
C THR A 7 -21.79 -17.06 33.30
N SER A 8 -21.18 -18.24 33.48
CA SER A 8 -19.80 -18.47 33.03
C SER A 8 -19.67 -18.40 31.50
N ILE A 9 -20.64 -18.92 30.75
CA ILE A 9 -20.66 -18.83 29.29
C ILE A 9 -20.72 -17.37 28.82
N ASN A 10 -21.64 -16.58 29.39
CA ASN A 10 -21.77 -15.16 29.05
C ASN A 10 -20.52 -14.36 29.43
N GLN A 11 -19.89 -14.70 30.56
CA GLN A 11 -18.63 -14.09 30.98
C GLN A 11 -17.52 -14.37 29.96
N HIS A 12 -17.33 -15.63 29.56
CA HIS A 12 -16.33 -15.99 28.56
C HIS A 12 -16.58 -15.32 27.21
N TRP A 13 -17.84 -15.18 26.79
CA TRP A 13 -18.18 -14.44 25.57
C TRP A 13 -17.82 -12.96 25.68
N SER A 14 -18.16 -12.32 26.78
CA SER A 14 -17.83 -10.91 27.04
C SER A 14 -16.32 -10.68 27.00
N GLU A 15 -15.55 -11.53 27.68
CA GLU A 15 -14.09 -11.48 27.71
C GLU A 15 -13.49 -11.72 26.32
N SER A 16 -14.00 -12.69 25.57
CA SER A 16 -13.55 -13.00 24.22
C SER A 16 -13.83 -11.86 23.25
N ILE A 17 -15.00 -11.23 23.32
CA ILE A 17 -15.33 -10.06 22.50
C ILE A 17 -14.39 -8.90 22.83
N LYS A 18 -14.09 -8.69 24.11
CA LYS A 18 -13.18 -7.63 24.56
C LYS A 18 -11.76 -7.86 24.05
N SER A 19 -11.24 -9.09 24.13
CA SER A 19 -9.90 -9.43 23.64
C SER A 19 -9.79 -9.30 22.13
N LEU A 20 -10.81 -9.76 21.37
CA LEU A 20 -10.86 -9.60 19.92
C LEU A 20 -10.85 -8.12 19.50
N LYS A 21 -11.65 -7.28 20.16
CA LYS A 21 -11.66 -5.83 19.90
C LYS A 21 -10.30 -5.19 20.18
N LYS A 22 -9.65 -5.59 21.29
CA LYS A 22 -8.31 -5.11 21.63
C LYS A 22 -7.28 -5.51 20.58
N GLN A 23 -7.30 -6.78 20.16
CA GLN A 23 -6.40 -7.28 19.12
C GLN A 23 -6.63 -6.57 17.79
N ALA A 24 -7.88 -6.36 17.38
CA ALA A 24 -8.19 -5.61 16.16
C ALA A 24 -7.61 -4.18 16.19
N ALA A 25 -7.73 -3.48 17.32
CA ALA A 25 -7.14 -2.16 17.50
C ALA A 25 -5.61 -2.18 17.43
N GLU A 26 -4.96 -3.16 18.08
CA GLU A 26 -3.50 -3.34 18.02
C GLU A 26 -3.03 -3.66 16.60
N MET A 27 -3.77 -4.47 15.85
CA MET A 27 -3.47 -4.78 14.44
C MET A 27 -3.54 -3.54 13.55
N LEU A 28 -4.54 -2.67 13.75
CA LEU A 28 -4.65 -1.40 13.03
C LEU A 28 -3.46 -0.48 13.34
N GLN A 29 -3.11 -0.32 14.63
CA GLN A 29 -1.96 0.49 15.02
C GLN A 29 -0.64 -0.03 14.45
N GLN A 30 -0.45 -1.36 14.46
CA GLN A 30 0.71 -1.98 13.83
C GLN A 30 0.76 -1.72 12.33
N SER A 31 -0.39 -1.77 11.65
CA SER A 31 -0.49 -1.45 10.22
C SER A 31 -0.08 0.00 9.94
N TYR A 32 -0.62 0.96 10.70
CA TYR A 32 -0.29 2.39 10.53
C TYR A 32 1.19 2.68 10.81
N SER A 33 1.80 1.97 11.74
CA SER A 33 3.24 2.09 12.03
C SER A 33 4.10 1.50 10.91
N LYS A 34 3.67 0.36 10.34
CA LYS A 34 4.42 -0.36 9.31
C LYS A 34 4.36 0.33 7.94
N TYR A 35 3.23 0.91 7.60
CA TYR A 35 3.00 1.52 6.29
C TYR A 35 2.91 3.04 6.44
N SER A 36 3.88 3.74 5.85
CA SER A 36 3.95 5.20 5.87
C SER A 36 2.71 5.83 5.24
N ASN A 37 2.23 6.93 5.82
CA ASN A 37 1.12 7.66 5.23
C ASN A 37 1.48 8.16 3.83
N VAL A 38 0.49 8.19 2.94
CA VAL A 38 0.65 8.64 1.56
C VAL A 38 -0.22 9.87 1.37
N GLU A 39 0.36 10.93 0.81
CA GLU A 39 -0.36 12.18 0.56
C GLU A 39 -1.00 12.21 -0.83
N ILE A 40 -2.06 13.00 -0.98
CA ILE A 40 -2.69 13.24 -2.28
C ILE A 40 -1.68 13.96 -3.19
N GLY A 41 -1.55 13.49 -4.43
CA GLY A 41 -0.56 13.98 -5.39
C GLY A 41 0.80 13.29 -5.31
N GLN A 42 1.02 12.40 -4.32
CA GLN A 42 2.27 11.65 -4.21
C GLN A 42 2.34 10.50 -5.22
N ASN A 43 3.55 10.24 -5.73
CA ASN A 43 3.83 9.09 -6.57
C ASN A 43 3.99 7.82 -5.71
N VAL A 44 3.29 6.77 -6.14
CA VAL A 44 3.31 5.45 -5.52
C VAL A 44 3.52 4.36 -6.55
N LEU A 45 4.11 3.27 -6.11
CA LEU A 45 4.25 2.04 -6.85
C LEU A 45 3.18 1.05 -6.40
N VAL A 46 2.41 0.54 -7.36
CA VAL A 46 1.37 -0.48 -7.15
C VAL A 46 1.85 -1.80 -7.71
N LYS A 47 1.80 -2.86 -6.91
CA LYS A 47 2.19 -4.20 -7.35
C LYS A 47 1.09 -4.83 -8.21
N ILE A 48 1.47 -5.34 -9.38
CA ILE A 48 0.57 -6.12 -10.25
C ILE A 48 0.51 -7.56 -9.73
N PRO A 49 -0.68 -8.16 -9.58
CA PRO A 49 -0.81 -9.57 -9.27
C PRO A 49 -0.27 -10.43 -10.42
N ASP A 50 0.25 -11.62 -10.10
CA ASP A 50 0.92 -12.46 -11.09
C ASP A 50 -0.02 -12.95 -12.21
N VAL A 51 -1.34 -13.03 -11.94
CA VAL A 51 -2.38 -13.41 -12.91
C VAL A 51 -2.53 -12.38 -14.03
N ASP A 52 -2.48 -11.09 -13.67
CA ASP A 52 -2.63 -9.98 -14.63
C ASP A 52 -1.28 -9.59 -15.25
N ARG A 53 -0.17 -10.13 -14.74
CA ARG A 53 1.17 -9.80 -15.20
C ARG A 53 1.56 -10.61 -16.44
N GLY A 54 1.72 -9.93 -17.56
CA GLY A 54 2.36 -10.50 -18.76
C GLY A 54 3.82 -10.93 -18.48
N ARG A 55 4.32 -11.93 -19.21
CA ARG A 55 5.64 -12.56 -18.97
C ARG A 55 6.83 -11.58 -18.90
N LEU A 56 6.75 -10.46 -19.63
CA LEU A 56 7.78 -9.43 -19.71
C LEU A 56 7.36 -8.11 -19.05
N ALA A 57 6.21 -8.07 -18.37
CA ALA A 57 5.72 -6.86 -17.75
C ALA A 57 6.44 -6.58 -16.41
N PRO A 58 6.67 -5.31 -16.06
CA PRO A 58 7.24 -4.96 -14.77
C PRO A 58 6.33 -5.41 -13.63
N ARG A 59 6.91 -5.64 -12.45
CA ARG A 59 6.17 -6.10 -11.27
C ARG A 59 5.32 -4.99 -10.64
N ASN A 60 5.73 -3.74 -10.82
CA ASN A 60 5.10 -2.57 -10.23
C ASN A 60 4.76 -1.54 -11.31
N ILE A 61 3.66 -0.82 -11.11
CA ILE A 61 3.21 0.31 -11.94
C ILE A 61 3.35 1.59 -11.12
N LEU A 62 3.82 2.66 -11.75
CA LEU A 62 3.80 4.01 -11.16
C LEU A 62 2.40 4.61 -11.29
N ALA A 63 1.84 5.07 -10.18
CA ALA A 63 0.58 5.77 -10.12
C ALA A 63 0.68 6.98 -9.17
N VAL A 64 -0.24 7.92 -9.32
CA VAL A 64 -0.37 9.11 -8.46
C VAL A 64 -1.63 8.95 -7.63
N VAL A 65 -1.55 9.31 -6.35
CA VAL A 65 -2.73 9.33 -5.47
C VAL A 65 -3.64 10.51 -5.84
N LEU A 66 -4.88 10.23 -6.21
CA LEU A 66 -5.85 11.25 -6.62
C LEU A 66 -6.75 11.68 -5.46
N SER A 67 -7.23 10.73 -4.66
CA SER A 67 -8.12 11.00 -3.53
C SER A 67 -8.08 9.86 -2.52
N GLU A 68 -8.43 10.15 -1.28
CA GLU A 68 -8.59 9.17 -0.21
C GLU A 68 -10.07 9.09 0.21
N ARG A 69 -10.60 7.87 0.35
CA ARG A 69 -11.95 7.57 0.84
C ARG A 69 -11.86 6.45 1.87
N GLU A 70 -12.23 6.73 3.11
CA GLU A 70 -12.30 5.72 4.19
C GLU A 70 -11.01 4.87 4.31
N GLU A 71 -9.84 5.52 4.31
CA GLU A 71 -8.50 4.88 4.35
C GLU A 71 -8.10 4.07 3.11
N LEU A 72 -8.89 4.16 2.03
CA LEU A 72 -8.59 3.61 0.73
C LEU A 72 -8.26 4.73 -0.27
N TYR A 73 -7.24 4.48 -1.09
CA TYR A 73 -6.73 5.45 -2.05
C TYR A 73 -7.21 5.15 -3.46
N GLN A 74 -7.67 6.18 -4.15
CA GLN A 74 -7.91 6.14 -5.59
C GLN A 74 -6.65 6.59 -6.32
N LEU A 75 -6.24 5.79 -7.30
CA LEU A 75 -4.97 5.98 -8.00
C LEU A 75 -5.19 6.32 -9.47
N GLY A 76 -4.34 7.20 -9.99
CA GLY A 76 -4.29 7.57 -11.39
C GLY A 76 -2.96 7.18 -12.04
N THR A 77 -3.03 6.53 -13.18
CA THR A 77 -1.91 6.33 -14.10
C THR A 77 -1.99 7.33 -15.25
N SER A 78 -0.92 7.43 -16.05
CA SER A 78 -0.90 8.26 -17.26
C SER A 78 -2.00 7.90 -18.28
N THR A 79 -2.49 6.67 -18.25
CA THR A 79 -3.53 6.15 -19.14
C THR A 79 -4.95 6.36 -18.61
N GLY A 80 -5.12 6.64 -17.32
CA GLY A 80 -6.43 6.73 -16.68
C GLY A 80 -6.43 6.36 -15.20
N VAL A 81 -7.62 6.40 -14.62
CA VAL A 81 -7.87 6.13 -13.20
C VAL A 81 -8.11 4.65 -12.98
N LEU A 82 -7.50 4.08 -11.94
CA LEU A 82 -7.74 2.69 -11.57
C LEU A 82 -9.14 2.57 -10.92
N GLU A 83 -9.91 1.57 -11.36
CA GLU A 83 -11.27 1.33 -10.86
C GLU A 83 -11.28 0.86 -9.39
N LYS A 84 -10.28 0.05 -9.02
CA LYS A 84 -10.12 -0.45 -7.65
C LYS A 84 -9.54 0.64 -6.74
N LEU A 85 -10.04 0.69 -5.51
CA LEU A 85 -9.41 1.45 -4.42
C LEU A 85 -8.36 0.58 -3.71
N TYR A 86 -7.25 1.21 -3.34
CA TYR A 86 -6.08 0.52 -2.79
C TYR A 86 -5.87 0.86 -1.33
N ALA A 87 -5.52 -0.15 -0.54
CA ALA A 87 -5.12 0.06 0.85
C ALA A 87 -3.62 0.38 0.93
N ARG A 88 -3.20 1.05 2.01
CA ARG A 88 -1.81 1.50 2.21
C ARG A 88 -0.77 0.38 2.13
N ASN A 89 -1.15 -0.85 2.50
CA ASN A 89 -0.28 -2.03 2.45
C ASN A 89 0.01 -2.54 1.02
N GLU A 90 -0.82 -2.17 0.05
CA GLU A 90 -0.65 -2.51 -1.37
C GLU A 90 0.23 -1.49 -2.11
N LEU A 91 0.55 -0.37 -1.45
CA LEU A 91 1.31 0.74 -2.00
C LEU A 91 2.76 0.73 -1.50
N GLN A 92 3.66 1.15 -2.37
CA GLN A 92 5.03 1.48 -1.99
C GLN A 92 5.31 2.93 -2.36
N THR A 93 5.79 3.73 -1.41
CA THR A 93 6.18 5.11 -1.68
C THR A 93 7.39 5.13 -2.61
N SER A 94 7.31 5.86 -3.73
CA SER A 94 8.48 6.10 -4.57
C SER A 94 9.21 7.32 -4.01
N GLN A 95 10.43 7.14 -3.49
CA GLN A 95 11.28 8.24 -3.00
C GLN A 95 11.80 9.16 -4.11
N THR A 96 11.46 8.85 -5.36
CA THR A 96 11.82 9.69 -6.49
C THR A 96 10.78 10.80 -6.60
N ASP A 97 11.05 11.92 -5.94
CA ASP A 97 10.53 13.21 -6.36
C ASP A 97 11.09 13.44 -7.77
N THR A 98 10.40 12.95 -8.81
CA THR A 98 10.61 13.46 -10.15
C THR A 98 9.71 14.68 -10.25
N PRO A 99 10.26 15.91 -10.20
CA PRO A 99 9.48 17.11 -10.40
C PRO A 99 8.88 17.03 -11.80
N ILE A 100 7.55 17.10 -11.89
CA ILE A 100 6.80 17.11 -13.15
C ILE A 100 7.22 18.31 -14.04
N ASP A 101 7.97 19.29 -13.49
CA ASP A 101 8.34 20.54 -14.18
C ASP A 101 9.81 20.66 -14.65
N ASN A 102 10.65 19.63 -14.51
CA ASN A 102 11.99 19.69 -15.10
C ASN A 102 11.97 19.04 -16.50
N LYS A 103 11.84 19.88 -17.54
CA LYS A 103 12.25 19.50 -18.91
C LYS A 103 13.74 19.18 -18.90
N SER A 104 14.09 17.96 -18.53
CA SER A 104 15.44 17.43 -18.58
C SER A 104 15.73 16.93 -20.00
N SER A 105 16.92 17.24 -20.50
CA SER A 105 17.31 16.82 -21.85
C SER A 105 17.46 15.30 -21.94
N LEU A 106 17.16 14.71 -23.10
CA LEU A 106 17.31 13.26 -23.36
C LEU A 106 18.71 12.72 -23.01
N ARG A 107 19.73 13.58 -22.98
CA ARG A 107 21.11 13.23 -22.65
C ARG A 107 21.31 12.89 -21.16
N THR A 108 20.63 13.59 -20.26
CA THR A 108 20.82 13.42 -18.81
C THR A 108 20.14 12.17 -18.26
N LEU A 109 18.99 11.78 -18.83
CA LEU A 109 18.24 10.60 -18.39
C LEU A 109 18.89 9.28 -18.82
N ALA A 110 19.63 9.28 -19.94
CA ALA A 110 20.36 8.11 -20.41
C ALA A 110 21.53 7.72 -19.48
N GLU A 111 22.16 8.69 -18.81
CA GLU A 111 23.28 8.42 -17.88
C GLU A 111 22.83 7.70 -16.59
N VAL A 112 21.65 8.04 -16.07
CA VAL A 112 21.10 7.41 -14.85
C VAL A 112 20.75 5.93 -15.09
N GLN A 113 20.29 5.58 -16.29
CA GLN A 113 19.96 4.19 -16.66
C GLN A 113 21.21 3.33 -16.95
N VAL A 114 22.33 3.95 -17.33
CA VAL A 114 23.57 3.23 -17.74
C VAL A 114 24.51 2.96 -16.56
N CYS A 115 24.33 3.65 -15.43
CA CYS A 115 25.23 3.52 -14.27
C CYS A 115 25.05 2.24 -13.42
N THR A 116 24.08 1.37 -13.69
CA THR A 116 24.13 -0.02 -13.18
C THR A 116 24.93 -0.90 -14.12
N LYS A 117 26.27 -0.73 -14.14
CA LYS A 117 27.17 -1.75 -14.66
C LYS A 117 27.52 -2.76 -13.56
N PRO A 118 27.66 -4.05 -13.91
CA PRO A 118 27.72 -5.14 -12.95
C PRO A 118 28.99 -5.11 -12.11
N ILE A 119 28.84 -5.48 -10.83
CA ILE A 119 29.92 -5.90 -9.95
C ILE A 119 30.64 -7.07 -10.66
N LYS A 120 31.91 -6.88 -10.99
CA LYS A 120 32.78 -7.98 -11.44
C LYS A 120 32.97 -8.96 -10.28
N MET A 121 32.95 -10.25 -10.61
CA MET A 121 33.28 -11.38 -9.74
C MET A 121 34.62 -11.20 -9.03
#